data_AF-A0A815P3J6-F1
#
_entry.id   AF-A0A815P3J6-F1
#
_cell.length_a   1.000
_cell.length_b   1.000
_cell.length_c   1.000
_cell.angle_alpha   90.00
_cell.angle_beta   90.00
_cell.angle_gamma   90.00
#
_symmetry.space_group_name_H-M   'P 1'
#
loop_
_entity.id
_entity.type
_entity.pdbx_description
1 polymer ?
#
loop_
_entity_poly.entity_id
_entity_poly.type
_entity_poly.pdbx_seq_one_letter_code
_entity_poly.pdbx_strand_id
1 'polypeptide(L)'
;MLNKCRDFYRGNKRELERIEEFRQTYTPSKAIQWYTRDSFVYRLVNRAFRTEDMSLWYLFRFYCIDLSNELKNLQEQQNIAESFLVYRGQTHLPVNELTKIRNNIGGLISTNGFLSTSKLADVALSFVIGAENTEEFKVVLFEIEVDPFSRNNCVFADTQEYSEHGEHEVLFNIGSTFEIINVSIDEKASLFNDKNPLTRIRMRTTNKKTNESNKYFDPSKLRNANIEIYFGRLLISLNQYEKAESYFKMMLHILPKNHEDIASLYDHLGHLHLQTTNWSEAHNCLNFAQNIKQKSRPAIHPVFEITFNGLANYYKAIHNYTKALLYYEKALKCYGIHELSVSMTKLNQASIQILMKNYDIAFKLCREAFQILIKTQLSPELEMLQYKGIMGDYHLARRTYVKAIQYYKEAFDLSEKILLIGDLRRVHSALALIECYRSQGNIYDAKLICEQQIKIYGTNLTRDYSGIAYFKIKQAELDTGDENKNYLQLQLYEEALNILQKNTHLHHEKTAQCLTLIAHCHMKNGSEYESAVDRLKSAIYIQEKIYPRSHLLVKNTKKLIDQCNSVIYPIETNNRNLLI
;
A
#
# COMPACT_ATOMS: atom_id res chain seq x y z
N MET A 1 -23.10 13.36 7.49
CA MET A 1 -23.69 12.00 7.42
C MET A 1 -25.11 12.00 6.87
N LEU A 2 -26.11 12.49 7.62
CA LEU A 2 -27.53 12.25 7.33
C LEU A 2 -28.02 12.80 5.98
N ASN A 3 -27.57 13.97 5.53
CA ASN A 3 -27.95 14.50 4.21
C ASN A 3 -27.57 13.54 3.07
N LYS A 4 -26.36 12.96 3.12
CA LYS A 4 -25.91 11.96 2.14
C LYS A 4 -26.70 10.66 2.23
N CYS A 5 -27.15 10.27 3.43
CA CYS A 5 -28.03 9.12 3.60
C CYS A 5 -29.42 9.37 2.97
N ARG A 6 -29.96 10.59 3.10
CA ARG A 6 -31.21 10.99 2.43
C ARG A 6 -31.07 10.94 0.90
N ASP A 7 -29.93 11.41 0.37
CA ASP A 7 -29.65 11.33 -1.07
C ASP A 7 -29.58 9.87 -1.54
N PHE A 8 -28.93 8.99 -0.76
CA PHE A 8 -28.80 7.57 -1.08
C PHE A 8 -30.16 6.84 -1.09
N TYR A 9 -31.03 7.14 -0.13
CA TYR A 9 -32.37 6.56 -0.01
C TYR A 9 -33.46 7.44 -0.62
N ARG A 10 -33.11 8.28 -1.61
CA ARG A 10 -34.07 9.13 -2.30
C ARG A 10 -35.17 8.28 -2.93
N GLY A 11 -36.41 8.49 -2.50
CA GLY A 11 -37.58 7.73 -2.94
C GLY A 11 -37.96 6.54 -2.05
N ASN A 12 -37.16 6.18 -1.04
CA ASN A 12 -37.54 5.16 -0.06
C ASN A 12 -38.12 5.82 1.21
N LYS A 13 -39.45 5.97 1.25
CA LYS A 13 -40.16 6.65 2.36
C LYS A 13 -39.83 6.07 3.74
N ARG A 14 -39.77 4.74 3.85
CA ARG A 14 -39.50 4.03 5.12
C ARG A 14 -38.10 4.34 5.65
N GLU A 15 -37.08 4.35 4.79
CA GLU A 15 -35.73 4.70 5.21
C GLU A 15 -35.57 6.20 5.49
N LEU A 16 -36.28 7.06 4.77
CA LEU A 16 -36.29 8.50 5.05
C LEU A 16 -36.90 8.82 6.43
N GLU A 17 -37.99 8.14 6.81
CA GLU A 17 -38.57 8.23 8.15
C GLU A 17 -37.58 7.76 9.23
N ARG A 18 -36.90 6.62 9.01
CA ARG A 18 -35.84 6.11 9.90
C ARG A 18 -34.65 7.06 10.03
N ILE A 19 -34.29 7.77 8.96
CA ILE A 19 -33.22 8.78 8.99
C ILE A 19 -33.61 9.97 9.87
N GLU A 20 -34.87 10.42 9.82
CA GLU A 20 -35.35 11.47 10.73
C GLU A 20 -35.47 10.98 12.17
N GLU A 21 -35.93 9.76 12.39
CA GLU A 21 -35.95 9.13 13.72
C GLU A 21 -34.53 9.06 14.31
N PHE A 22 -33.55 8.60 13.53
CA PHE A 22 -32.14 8.58 13.94
C PHE A 22 -31.65 9.98 14.30
N ARG A 23 -31.97 10.98 13.48
CA ARG A 23 -31.59 12.38 13.74
C ARG A 23 -32.10 12.88 15.10
N GLN A 24 -33.30 12.49 15.48
CA GLN A 24 -33.97 12.98 16.69
C GLN A 24 -33.59 12.18 17.93
N THR A 25 -33.29 10.89 17.79
CA THR A 25 -33.22 9.95 18.93
C THR A 25 -31.84 9.36 19.19
N TYR A 26 -30.90 9.46 18.23
CA TYR A 26 -29.57 8.86 18.34
C TYR A 26 -28.73 9.52 19.44
N THR A 27 -28.12 8.66 20.25
CA THR A 27 -27.07 8.99 21.22
C THR A 27 -25.98 7.91 21.11
N PRO A 28 -24.71 8.21 21.49
CA PRO A 28 -23.64 7.21 21.46
C PRO A 28 -23.95 5.91 22.22
N SER A 29 -24.80 5.98 23.25
CA SER A 29 -25.27 4.83 24.06
C SER A 29 -26.43 4.04 23.43
N LYS A 30 -26.75 4.30 22.16
CA LYS A 30 -27.77 3.58 21.37
C LYS A 30 -27.19 3.08 20.05
N ALA A 31 -25.87 3.12 19.89
CA ALA A 31 -25.22 2.69 18.67
C ALA A 31 -25.47 1.20 18.40
N ILE A 32 -25.38 0.33 19.41
CA ILE A 32 -25.72 -1.10 19.30
C ILE A 32 -27.17 -1.27 18.83
N GLN A 33 -28.12 -0.60 19.49
CA GLN A 33 -29.55 -0.66 19.13
C GLN A 33 -29.80 -0.28 17.66
N TRP A 34 -29.13 0.76 17.16
CA TRP A 34 -29.25 1.17 15.75
C TRP A 34 -28.54 0.23 14.78
N TYR A 35 -27.51 -0.49 15.24
CA TYR A 35 -26.75 -1.44 14.43
C TYR A 35 -27.51 -2.75 14.26
N THR A 36 -28.13 -3.27 15.32
CA THR A 36 -28.89 -4.53 15.31
C THR A 36 -30.25 -4.38 14.63
N ARG A 37 -30.76 -3.15 14.52
CA ARG A 37 -31.98 -2.82 13.78
C ARG A 37 -31.79 -2.88 12.27
N ASP A 38 -32.73 -3.50 11.55
CA ASP A 38 -32.78 -3.42 10.08
C ASP A 38 -33.06 -1.97 9.62
N SER A 39 -32.00 -1.19 9.48
CA SER A 39 -32.02 0.24 9.16
C SER A 39 -30.93 0.62 8.15
N PHE A 40 -30.99 1.85 7.64
CA PHE A 40 -29.94 2.42 6.80
C PHE A 40 -28.54 2.32 7.43
N VAL A 41 -28.43 2.37 8.77
CA VAL A 41 -27.16 2.32 9.48
C VAL A 41 -26.50 0.96 9.31
N TYR A 42 -27.18 -0.12 9.70
CA TYR A 42 -26.70 -1.50 9.51
C TYR A 42 -26.28 -1.76 8.05
N ARG A 43 -27.15 -1.38 7.09
CA ARG A 43 -26.91 -1.66 5.67
C ARG A 43 -25.74 -0.88 5.11
N LEU A 44 -25.64 0.42 5.39
CA LEU A 44 -24.58 1.26 4.85
C LEU A 44 -23.24 1.03 5.54
N VAL A 45 -23.21 0.78 6.86
CA VAL A 45 -21.97 0.44 7.58
C VAL A 45 -21.42 -0.90 7.09
N ASN A 46 -22.25 -1.95 6.99
CA ASN A 46 -21.79 -3.24 6.48
C ASN A 46 -21.42 -3.18 4.99
N ARG A 47 -22.13 -2.38 4.20
CA ARG A 47 -21.72 -2.10 2.82
C ARG A 47 -20.34 -1.44 2.79
N ALA A 48 -20.09 -0.44 3.62
CA ALA A 48 -18.82 0.27 3.66
C ALA A 48 -17.64 -0.68 3.89
N PHE A 49 -17.74 -1.58 4.87
CA PHE A 49 -16.70 -2.57 5.16
C PHE A 49 -16.58 -3.64 4.06
N ARG A 50 -17.70 -4.12 3.51
CA ARG A 50 -17.69 -5.16 2.47
C ARG A 50 -17.11 -4.67 1.14
N THR A 51 -17.40 -3.42 0.76
CA THR A 51 -16.94 -2.86 -0.52
C THR A 51 -15.71 -1.97 -0.38
N GLU A 52 -15.18 -1.83 0.84
CA GLU A 52 -14.08 -0.90 1.17
C GLU A 52 -14.36 0.53 0.66
N ASP A 53 -15.62 0.96 0.75
CA ASP A 53 -16.04 2.28 0.27
C ASP A 53 -15.59 3.35 1.26
N MET A 54 -14.50 4.02 0.89
CA MET A 54 -13.85 5.07 1.67
C MET A 54 -14.79 6.24 2.00
N SER A 55 -15.73 6.57 1.10
CA SER A 55 -16.70 7.65 1.33
C SER A 55 -17.69 7.26 2.42
N LEU A 56 -18.16 6.01 2.41
CA LEU A 56 -19.02 5.50 3.47
C LEU A 56 -18.25 5.34 4.80
N TRP A 57 -17.01 4.87 4.79
CA TRP A 57 -16.17 4.83 6.00
C TRP A 57 -16.01 6.20 6.62
N TYR A 58 -15.66 7.21 5.81
CA TYR A 58 -15.57 8.58 6.30
C TYR A 58 -16.92 9.06 6.84
N LEU A 59 -18.03 8.76 6.15
CA LEU A 59 -19.36 9.20 6.55
C LEU A 59 -19.82 8.63 7.90
N PHE A 60 -19.49 7.36 8.17
CA PHE A 60 -19.91 6.61 9.37
C PHE A 60 -18.83 6.51 10.46
N ARG A 61 -17.65 7.11 10.28
CA ARG A 61 -16.52 7.00 11.22
C ARG A 61 -16.88 7.25 12.69
N PHE A 62 -17.68 8.28 12.97
CA PHE A 62 -18.10 8.61 14.33
C PHE A 62 -19.06 7.56 14.89
N TYR A 63 -20.00 7.09 14.08
CA TYR A 63 -20.89 6.01 14.47
C TYR A 63 -20.12 4.70 14.75
N CYS A 64 -19.13 4.35 13.93
CA CYS A 64 -18.29 3.19 14.17
C CYS A 64 -17.48 3.32 15.48
N ILE A 65 -17.01 4.52 15.83
CA ILE A 65 -16.34 4.80 17.10
C ILE A 65 -17.32 4.62 18.27
N ASP A 66 -18.50 5.21 18.17
CA ASP A 66 -19.55 5.08 19.19
C ASP A 66 -19.92 3.61 19.42
N LEU A 67 -20.18 2.86 18.35
CA LEU A 67 -20.49 1.43 18.41
C LEU A 67 -19.36 0.60 19.03
N SER A 68 -18.10 0.89 18.66
CA SER A 68 -16.94 0.21 19.24
C SER A 68 -16.81 0.47 20.74
N ASN A 69 -17.06 1.71 21.18
CA ASN A 69 -16.99 2.11 22.58
C ASN A 69 -18.15 1.51 23.38
N GLU A 70 -19.36 1.52 22.85
CA GLU A 70 -20.53 0.92 23.49
C GLU A 70 -20.37 -0.59 23.65
N LEU A 71 -19.88 -1.30 22.62
CA LEU A 71 -19.55 -2.72 22.71
C LEU A 71 -18.54 -3.02 23.81
N LYS A 72 -17.48 -2.19 23.90
CA LYS A 72 -16.47 -2.35 24.94
C LYS A 72 -17.07 -2.17 26.35
N ASN A 73 -17.89 -1.12 26.54
CA ASN A 73 -18.54 -0.86 27.82
C ASN A 73 -19.50 -2.00 28.19
N LEU A 74 -20.27 -2.52 27.24
CA LEU A 74 -21.21 -3.62 27.47
C LEU A 74 -20.48 -4.92 27.84
N GLN A 75 -19.36 -5.22 27.18
CA GLN A 75 -18.51 -6.35 27.54
C GLN A 75 -18.00 -6.28 28.99
N GLU A 76 -17.60 -5.08 29.44
CA GLU A 76 -17.14 -4.86 30.82
C GLU A 76 -18.28 -5.08 31.83
N GLN A 77 -19.53 -4.77 31.46
CA GLN A 77 -20.71 -4.97 32.30
C GLN A 77 -21.17 -6.44 32.38
N GLN A 78 -21.14 -7.19 31.27
CA GLN A 78 -21.75 -8.53 31.18
C GLN A 78 -20.96 -9.65 31.90
N ASN A 79 -19.69 -9.42 32.21
CA ASN A 79 -18.80 -10.33 32.95
C ASN A 79 -18.98 -11.84 32.67
N ILE A 80 -19.03 -12.23 31.40
CA ILE A 80 -19.23 -13.63 30.96
C ILE A 80 -18.09 -14.53 31.47
N ALA A 81 -18.40 -15.55 32.28
CA ALA A 81 -17.40 -16.37 32.96
C ALA A 81 -17.01 -17.65 32.21
N GLU A 82 -17.89 -18.17 31.37
CA GLU A 82 -17.71 -19.46 30.68
C GLU A 82 -17.55 -19.28 29.18
N SER A 83 -16.81 -20.21 28.55
CA SER A 83 -16.70 -20.26 27.10
C SER A 83 -18.01 -20.73 26.48
N PHE A 84 -18.36 -20.18 25.33
CA PHE A 84 -19.57 -20.53 24.60
C PHE A 84 -19.32 -20.53 23.09
N LEU A 85 -20.25 -21.11 22.33
CA LEU A 85 -20.14 -21.24 20.87
C LEU A 85 -21.12 -20.26 20.21
N VAL A 86 -20.66 -19.60 19.15
CA VAL A 86 -21.51 -18.77 18.29
C VAL A 86 -21.30 -19.13 16.83
N TYR A 87 -22.31 -18.83 16.02
CA TYR A 87 -22.43 -19.30 14.66
C TYR A 87 -22.71 -18.17 13.69
N ARG A 88 -22.15 -18.26 12.48
CA ARG A 88 -22.45 -17.35 11.38
C ARG A 88 -22.51 -18.07 10.05
N GLY A 89 -23.68 -18.03 9.41
CA GLY A 89 -23.86 -18.50 8.03
C GLY A 89 -23.39 -17.44 7.02
N GLN A 90 -22.66 -17.89 5.99
CA GLN A 90 -22.19 -17.07 4.88
C GLN A 90 -22.46 -17.80 3.56
N THR A 91 -23.15 -17.15 2.63
CA THR A 91 -23.59 -17.77 1.36
C THR A 91 -22.57 -17.67 0.23
N HIS A 92 -21.69 -16.67 0.26
CA HIS A 92 -20.76 -16.37 -0.84
C HIS A 92 -19.33 -16.18 -0.33
N LEU A 93 -18.71 -17.21 0.25
CA LEU A 93 -17.27 -17.16 0.57
C LEU A 93 -16.48 -17.50 -0.70
N PRO A 94 -15.61 -16.60 -1.22
CA PRO A 94 -14.79 -16.89 -2.39
C PRO A 94 -13.89 -18.13 -2.20
N VAL A 95 -13.77 -18.97 -3.23
CA VAL A 95 -12.95 -20.20 -3.18
C VAL A 95 -11.47 -19.90 -2.91
N ASN A 96 -10.95 -18.78 -3.42
CA ASN A 96 -9.58 -18.35 -3.15
C ASN A 96 -9.36 -17.98 -1.66
N GLU A 97 -10.33 -17.33 -1.01
CA GLU A 97 -10.30 -17.03 0.41
C GLU A 97 -10.40 -18.30 1.24
N LEU A 98 -11.31 -19.21 0.88
CA LEU A 98 -11.40 -20.53 1.54
C LEU A 98 -10.07 -21.30 1.45
N THR A 99 -9.40 -21.24 0.31
CA THR A 99 -8.08 -21.87 0.12
C THR A 99 -7.02 -21.23 1.03
N LYS A 100 -7.02 -19.90 1.16
CA LYS A 100 -6.13 -19.20 2.11
C LYS A 100 -6.41 -19.62 3.55
N ILE A 101 -7.68 -19.74 3.95
CA ILE A 101 -8.07 -20.18 5.30
C ILE A 101 -7.57 -21.61 5.55
N ARG A 102 -7.76 -22.53 4.60
CA ARG A 102 -7.28 -23.92 4.69
C ARG A 102 -5.76 -24.00 4.82
N ASN A 103 -5.02 -23.21 4.04
CA ASN A 103 -3.56 -23.18 4.10
C ASN A 103 -3.03 -22.49 5.37
N ASN A 104 -3.89 -21.78 6.11
CA ASN A 104 -3.57 -21.02 7.32
C ASN A 104 -4.22 -21.61 8.59
N ILE A 105 -4.51 -22.92 8.60
CA ILE A 105 -4.96 -23.62 9.82
C ILE A 105 -3.85 -23.50 10.90
N GLY A 106 -4.25 -23.17 12.13
CA GLY A 106 -3.36 -22.78 13.23
C GLY A 106 -2.88 -21.32 13.17
N GLY A 107 -3.18 -20.62 12.08
CA GLY A 107 -2.93 -19.20 11.89
C GLY A 107 -4.09 -18.31 12.35
N LEU A 108 -3.95 -17.01 12.10
CA LEU A 108 -4.93 -15.99 12.49
C LEU A 108 -5.77 -15.52 11.29
N ILE A 109 -7.04 -15.18 11.55
CA ILE A 109 -7.96 -14.49 10.64
C ILE A 109 -8.59 -13.30 11.36
N SER A 110 -8.77 -12.17 10.67
CA SER A 110 -9.40 -10.96 11.21
C SER A 110 -10.63 -10.58 10.40
N THR A 111 -11.62 -9.95 11.04
CA THR A 111 -12.79 -9.38 10.35
C THR A 111 -12.49 -7.97 9.85
N ASN A 112 -12.99 -7.65 8.65
CA ASN A 112 -12.88 -6.29 8.07
C ASN A 112 -13.91 -5.31 8.65
N GLY A 113 -14.96 -5.80 9.32
CA GLY A 113 -16.01 -5.00 9.94
C GLY A 113 -16.50 -5.65 11.23
N PHE A 114 -17.60 -5.12 11.78
CA PHE A 114 -18.31 -5.78 12.87
C PHE A 114 -18.86 -7.13 12.40
N LEU A 115 -18.80 -8.14 13.27
CA LEU A 115 -19.25 -9.49 12.96
C LEU A 115 -20.42 -9.86 13.87
N SER A 116 -21.61 -9.87 13.29
CA SER A 116 -22.83 -10.35 13.94
C SER A 116 -22.88 -11.88 13.88
N THR A 117 -23.18 -12.52 15.00
CA THR A 117 -23.23 -13.98 15.17
C THR A 117 -24.41 -14.37 16.05
N SER A 118 -24.85 -15.63 15.99
CA SER A 118 -25.92 -16.15 16.84
C SER A 118 -25.41 -17.26 17.76
N LYS A 119 -25.91 -17.33 19.01
CA LYS A 119 -25.70 -18.50 19.87
C LYS A 119 -26.45 -19.74 19.38
N LEU A 120 -27.42 -19.59 18.49
CA LEU A 120 -28.23 -20.68 17.94
C LEU A 120 -27.74 -21.06 16.54
N ALA A 121 -27.32 -22.30 16.36
CA ALA A 121 -26.85 -22.81 15.07
C ALA A 121 -27.94 -22.74 13.99
N ASP A 122 -29.20 -23.04 14.33
CA ASP A 122 -30.32 -23.04 13.39
C ASP A 122 -30.59 -21.66 12.79
N VAL A 123 -30.43 -20.60 13.58
CA VAL A 123 -30.55 -19.20 13.11
C VAL A 123 -29.43 -18.88 12.13
N ALA A 124 -28.19 -19.28 12.43
CA ALA A 124 -27.08 -19.09 11.49
C ALA A 124 -27.28 -19.90 10.19
N LEU A 125 -27.83 -21.11 10.30
CA LEU A 125 -28.15 -21.97 9.16
C LEU A 125 -29.27 -21.38 8.30
N SER A 126 -30.30 -20.74 8.88
CA SER A 126 -31.38 -20.14 8.09
C SER A 126 -30.92 -19.07 7.10
N PHE A 127 -29.78 -18.42 7.35
CA PHE A 127 -29.17 -17.47 6.41
C PHE A 127 -28.51 -18.13 5.19
N VAL A 128 -28.25 -19.44 5.23
CA VAL A 128 -27.63 -20.19 4.13
C VAL A 128 -28.55 -21.21 3.47
N ILE A 129 -29.76 -21.41 4.00
CA ILE A 129 -30.77 -22.26 3.38
C ILE A 129 -31.09 -21.73 1.97
N GLY A 130 -31.05 -22.62 0.98
CA GLY A 130 -31.33 -22.30 -0.42
C GLY A 130 -30.15 -21.71 -1.21
N ALA A 131 -28.99 -21.49 -0.59
CA ALA A 131 -27.78 -21.08 -1.29
C ALA A 131 -27.03 -22.28 -1.86
N GLU A 132 -26.41 -22.11 -3.04
CA GLU A 132 -25.67 -23.16 -3.74
C GLU A 132 -24.17 -22.84 -3.85
N ASN A 133 -23.35 -23.86 -3.66
CA ASN A 133 -21.93 -23.81 -3.96
C ASN A 133 -21.72 -23.66 -5.48
N THR A 134 -20.83 -22.77 -5.88
CA THR A 134 -20.39 -22.60 -7.27
C THR A 134 -18.89 -22.86 -7.41
N GLU A 135 -18.34 -22.72 -8.61
CA GLU A 135 -16.89 -22.74 -8.83
C GLU A 135 -16.19 -21.54 -8.18
N GLU A 136 -16.90 -20.41 -8.04
CA GLU A 136 -16.36 -19.16 -7.50
C GLU A 136 -16.60 -19.01 -5.99
N PHE A 137 -17.73 -19.50 -5.49
CA PHE A 137 -18.20 -19.27 -4.13
C PHE A 137 -18.61 -20.55 -3.42
N LYS A 138 -18.41 -20.58 -2.09
CA LYS A 138 -18.86 -21.65 -1.22
C LYS A 138 -19.77 -21.12 -0.11
N VAL A 139 -20.74 -21.96 0.24
CA VAL A 139 -21.61 -21.80 1.40
C VAL A 139 -20.87 -22.33 2.62
N VAL A 140 -20.80 -21.50 3.66
CA VAL A 140 -19.98 -21.75 4.84
C VAL A 140 -20.74 -21.46 6.11
N LEU A 141 -20.57 -22.33 7.10
CA LEU A 141 -20.92 -22.08 8.49
C LEU A 141 -19.64 -21.83 9.29
N PHE A 142 -19.53 -20.66 9.89
CA PHE A 142 -18.51 -20.35 10.87
C PHE A 142 -18.97 -20.79 12.25
N GLU A 143 -18.12 -21.54 12.96
CA GLU A 143 -18.30 -22.00 14.33
C GLU A 143 -17.21 -21.37 15.20
N ILE A 144 -17.57 -20.44 16.07
CA ILE A 144 -16.62 -19.60 16.79
C ILE A 144 -16.70 -19.89 18.28
N GLU A 145 -15.67 -20.52 18.81
CA GLU A 145 -15.49 -20.69 20.23
C GLU A 145 -15.07 -19.36 20.85
N VAL A 146 -15.92 -18.84 21.72
CA VAL A 146 -15.70 -17.58 22.42
C VAL A 146 -15.11 -17.87 23.79
N ASP A 147 -13.84 -17.56 23.95
CA ASP A 147 -13.15 -17.57 25.24
C ASP A 147 -13.27 -16.17 25.90
N PRO A 148 -14.00 -16.01 27.01
CA PRO A 148 -14.14 -14.73 27.68
C PRO A 148 -12.83 -14.20 28.29
N PHE A 149 -11.74 -14.97 28.34
CA PHE A 149 -10.43 -14.45 28.76
C PHE A 149 -9.65 -13.80 27.61
N SER A 150 -10.17 -13.86 26.37
CA SER A 150 -9.59 -13.23 25.17
C SER A 150 -9.99 -11.76 24.93
N ARG A 151 -10.60 -11.11 25.94
CA ARG A 151 -11.19 -9.76 25.89
C ARG A 151 -10.24 -8.63 25.50
N ASN A 152 -8.92 -8.83 25.60
CA ASN A 152 -7.94 -7.77 25.32
C ASN A 152 -7.79 -7.49 23.83
N ASN A 153 -7.96 -8.51 22.97
CA ASN A 153 -7.80 -8.37 21.52
C ASN A 153 -9.09 -8.66 20.74
N CYS A 154 -10.11 -9.23 21.39
CA CYS A 154 -11.39 -9.52 20.77
C CYS A 154 -12.48 -8.90 21.64
N VAL A 155 -12.98 -7.74 21.22
CA VAL A 155 -14.10 -7.07 21.89
C VAL A 155 -15.40 -7.61 21.33
N PHE A 156 -16.26 -8.15 22.19
CA PHE A 156 -17.56 -8.69 21.84
C PHE A 156 -18.56 -8.46 22.98
N ALA A 157 -19.85 -8.41 22.65
CA ALA A 157 -20.91 -8.36 23.65
C ALA A 157 -22.13 -9.15 23.18
N ASP A 158 -22.88 -9.69 24.14
CA ASP A 158 -24.22 -10.21 23.89
C ASP A 158 -25.18 -9.03 23.70
N THR A 159 -25.83 -8.96 22.54
CA THR A 159 -26.69 -7.83 22.18
C THR A 159 -28.17 -8.19 22.23
N GLN A 160 -28.55 -9.31 22.85
CA GLN A 160 -29.93 -9.79 22.94
C GLN A 160 -30.88 -8.72 23.49
N GLU A 161 -30.50 -8.00 24.55
CA GLU A 161 -31.33 -6.94 25.16
C GLU A 161 -31.53 -5.71 24.26
N TYR A 162 -30.73 -5.59 23.20
CA TYR A 162 -30.74 -4.47 22.26
C TYR A 162 -31.29 -4.84 20.88
N SER A 163 -31.45 -6.13 20.59
CA SER A 163 -31.97 -6.61 19.31
C SER A 163 -33.49 -6.47 19.25
N GLU A 164 -34.01 -5.83 18.19
CA GLU A 164 -35.47 -5.73 17.97
C GLU A 164 -36.14 -7.10 17.79
N HIS A 165 -35.38 -8.15 17.46
CA HIS A 165 -35.89 -9.48 17.16
C HIS A 165 -35.68 -10.49 18.29
N GLY A 166 -35.12 -10.07 19.43
CA GLY A 166 -34.87 -10.96 20.58
C GLY A 166 -33.92 -12.12 20.25
N GLU A 167 -33.12 -11.99 19.19
CA GLU A 167 -32.13 -13.00 18.82
C GLU A 167 -31.01 -13.04 19.87
N HIS A 168 -30.51 -14.24 20.18
CA HIS A 168 -29.30 -14.43 20.99
C HIS A 168 -28.04 -14.03 20.20
N GLU A 169 -28.00 -12.77 19.79
CA GLU A 169 -26.95 -12.18 18.97
C GLU A 169 -25.72 -11.85 19.82
N VAL A 170 -24.54 -12.20 19.30
CA VAL A 170 -23.26 -11.76 19.85
C VAL A 170 -22.55 -10.98 18.76
N LEU A 171 -22.24 -9.72 19.07
CA LEU A 171 -21.63 -8.79 18.14
C LEU A 171 -20.15 -8.61 18.47
N PHE A 172 -19.28 -8.90 17.51
CA PHE A 172 -17.85 -8.67 17.60
C PHE A 172 -17.46 -7.34 16.97
N ASN A 173 -16.50 -6.66 17.58
CA ASN A 173 -15.96 -5.38 17.12
C ASN A 173 -15.15 -5.52 15.82
N ILE A 174 -14.95 -4.42 15.11
CA ILE A 174 -14.09 -4.35 13.91
C ILE A 174 -12.67 -4.79 14.26
N GLY A 175 -12.06 -5.59 13.38
CA GLY A 175 -10.68 -6.07 13.58
C GLY A 175 -10.56 -7.20 14.61
N SER A 176 -11.68 -7.79 15.03
CA SER A 176 -11.66 -8.97 15.88
C SER A 176 -10.91 -10.10 15.18
N THR A 177 -9.95 -10.69 15.90
CA THR A 177 -9.03 -11.71 15.38
C THR A 177 -9.34 -13.07 16.02
N PHE A 178 -9.33 -14.11 15.20
CA PHE A 178 -9.63 -15.48 15.55
C PHE A 178 -8.50 -16.41 15.09
N GLU A 179 -8.25 -17.47 15.84
CA GLU A 179 -7.37 -18.56 15.44
C GLU A 179 -8.18 -19.60 14.66
N ILE A 180 -7.70 -19.99 13.48
CA ILE A 180 -8.35 -21.00 12.64
C ILE A 180 -8.01 -22.39 13.21
N ILE A 181 -9.00 -23.11 13.72
CA ILE A 181 -8.81 -24.44 14.32
C ILE A 181 -8.86 -25.51 13.24
N ASN A 182 -9.91 -25.51 12.41
CA ASN A 182 -10.13 -26.53 11.40
C ASN A 182 -11.09 -26.05 10.31
N VAL A 183 -10.97 -26.61 9.11
CA VAL A 183 -11.94 -26.50 8.03
C VAL A 183 -12.39 -27.92 7.66
N SER A 184 -13.67 -28.22 7.86
CA SER A 184 -14.26 -29.52 7.53
C SER A 184 -15.41 -29.37 6.53
N ILE A 185 -15.72 -30.46 5.82
CA ILE A 185 -16.83 -30.51 4.87
C ILE A 185 -17.84 -31.50 5.43
N ASP A 186 -19.06 -31.03 5.65
CA ASP A 186 -20.18 -31.84 6.09
C ASP A 186 -21.00 -32.27 4.87
N GLU A 187 -20.68 -33.46 4.37
CA GLU A 187 -21.35 -34.08 3.22
C GLU A 187 -22.74 -34.62 3.57
N LYS A 188 -23.08 -34.73 4.86
CA LYS A 188 -24.32 -35.35 5.35
C LYS A 188 -25.29 -34.35 5.98
N ALA A 189 -24.99 -33.05 5.95
CA ALA A 189 -25.89 -32.01 6.44
C ALA A 189 -27.22 -32.08 5.67
N SER A 190 -28.22 -32.68 6.30
CA SER A 190 -29.54 -33.08 5.77
C SER A 190 -30.44 -31.93 5.29
N LEU A 191 -29.89 -30.73 5.10
CA LEU A 191 -30.53 -29.54 4.55
C LEU A 191 -30.08 -29.23 3.12
N PHE A 192 -29.11 -29.98 2.58
CA PHE A 192 -28.60 -29.80 1.23
C PHE A 192 -28.55 -31.16 0.53
N ASN A 193 -29.10 -31.27 -0.68
CA ASN A 193 -28.97 -32.45 -1.52
C ASN A 193 -27.47 -32.81 -1.68
N ASP A 194 -27.14 -34.09 -1.93
CA ASP A 194 -25.77 -34.64 -2.08
C ASP A 194 -24.80 -33.85 -3.00
N LYS A 195 -25.32 -32.86 -3.75
CA LYS A 195 -24.59 -31.97 -4.65
C LYS A 195 -24.07 -30.68 -4.02
N ASN A 196 -24.37 -30.40 -2.74
CA ASN A 196 -24.09 -29.09 -2.15
C ASN A 196 -23.62 -29.17 -0.67
N PRO A 197 -22.42 -29.69 -0.39
CA PRO A 197 -21.96 -29.92 0.98
C PRO A 197 -21.69 -28.62 1.74
N LEU A 198 -21.98 -28.62 3.04
CA LEU A 198 -21.75 -27.46 3.91
C LEU A 198 -20.29 -27.45 4.39
N THR A 199 -19.55 -26.38 4.11
CA THR A 199 -18.21 -26.21 4.67
C THR A 199 -18.31 -25.60 6.06
N ARG A 200 -17.75 -26.25 7.07
CA ARG A 200 -17.67 -25.74 8.46
C ARG A 200 -16.27 -25.22 8.74
N ILE A 201 -16.18 -23.96 9.15
CA ILE A 201 -14.92 -23.33 9.56
C ILE A 201 -14.98 -23.10 11.06
N ARG A 202 -14.19 -23.89 11.81
CA ARG A 202 -14.09 -23.77 13.25
C ARG A 202 -12.95 -22.85 13.63
N MET A 203 -13.24 -21.87 14.47
CA MET A 203 -12.26 -20.89 14.96
C MET A 203 -12.48 -20.56 16.42
N ARG A 204 -11.51 -19.93 17.06
CA ARG A 204 -11.59 -19.49 18.46
C ARG A 204 -11.08 -18.08 18.62
N THR A 205 -11.69 -17.32 19.52
CA THR A 205 -11.16 -16.01 19.90
C THR A 205 -9.76 -16.14 20.51
N THR A 206 -8.90 -15.14 20.31
CA THR A 206 -7.50 -15.25 20.74
C THR A 206 -6.91 -13.92 21.19
N ASN A 207 -6.06 -13.99 22.22
CA ASN A 207 -5.20 -12.89 22.65
C ASN A 207 -3.86 -12.86 21.89
N LYS A 208 -3.65 -13.76 20.92
CA LYS A 208 -2.50 -13.67 20.02
C LYS A 208 -2.59 -12.33 19.30
N LYS A 209 -1.67 -11.42 19.61
CA LYS A 209 -1.58 -10.14 18.91
C LYS A 209 -1.12 -10.42 17.48
N THR A 210 -1.72 -9.72 16.52
CA THR A 210 -0.95 -9.33 15.36
C THR A 210 0.10 -8.35 15.89
N ASN A 211 1.32 -8.83 16.18
CA ASN A 211 2.44 -7.97 16.63
C ASN A 211 2.77 -6.84 15.62
N GLU A 212 2.10 -6.85 14.46
CA GLU A 212 2.36 -6.01 13.31
C GLU A 212 1.60 -4.68 13.32
N SER A 213 0.40 -4.61 13.91
CA SER A 213 -0.40 -3.38 13.92
C SER A 213 0.34 -2.25 14.64
N ASN A 214 0.89 -2.53 15.83
CA ASN A 214 1.68 -1.57 16.61
C ASN A 214 2.96 -1.06 15.89
N LYS A 215 3.44 -1.75 14.85
CA LYS A 215 4.62 -1.35 14.06
C LYS A 215 4.30 -0.19 13.10
N TYR A 216 3.07 -0.15 12.59
CA TYR A 216 2.57 0.90 11.69
C TYR A 216 1.66 1.90 12.41
N PHE A 217 1.10 1.48 13.54
CA PHE A 217 0.11 2.21 14.32
C PHE A 217 0.63 2.40 15.74
N ASP A 218 1.18 3.58 16.00
CA ASP A 218 1.49 4.02 17.36
C ASP A 218 0.34 4.92 17.84
N PRO A 219 -0.52 4.44 18.75
CA PRO A 219 -1.66 5.22 19.23
C PRO A 219 -1.23 6.53 19.91
N SER A 220 0.00 6.59 20.44
CA SER A 220 0.53 7.82 21.05
C SER A 220 0.71 8.95 20.02
N LYS A 221 0.95 8.60 18.75
CA LYS A 221 1.06 9.56 17.64
C LYS A 221 -0.30 10.13 17.21
N LEU A 222 -1.42 9.49 17.60
CA LEU A 222 -2.77 9.96 17.25
C LEU A 222 -3.26 11.11 18.12
N ARG A 223 -2.73 11.27 19.34
CA ARG A 223 -3.26 12.22 20.33
C ARG A 223 -3.27 13.67 19.83
N ASN A 224 -2.38 13.99 18.89
CA ASN A 224 -2.26 15.29 18.23
C ASN A 224 -2.31 15.19 16.69
N ALA A 225 -2.62 14.03 16.13
CA ALA A 225 -2.66 13.88 14.67
C ALA A 225 -4.01 14.35 14.12
N ASN A 226 -3.95 15.12 13.05
CA ASN A 226 -5.12 15.34 12.21
C ASN A 226 -5.54 13.99 11.59
N ILE A 227 -6.71 13.50 12.01
CA ILE A 227 -7.22 12.16 11.68
C ILE A 227 -7.46 12.04 10.18
N GLU A 228 -7.92 13.12 9.54
CA GLU A 228 -8.16 13.23 8.10
C GLU A 228 -6.88 13.09 7.28
N ILE A 229 -5.73 13.48 7.81
CA ILE A 229 -4.44 13.29 7.14
C ILE A 229 -3.84 11.92 7.48
N TYR A 230 -4.00 11.50 8.73
CA TYR A 230 -3.39 10.29 9.26
C TYR A 230 -3.81 9.04 8.48
N PHE A 231 -5.09 8.89 8.19
CA PHE A 231 -5.57 7.71 7.47
C PHE A 231 -4.97 7.60 6.06
N GLY A 232 -4.89 8.71 5.33
CA GLY A 232 -4.21 8.74 4.03
C GLY A 232 -2.72 8.38 4.12
N ARG A 233 -2.02 8.84 5.17
CA ARG A 233 -0.63 8.45 5.44
C ARG A 233 -0.47 6.97 5.77
N LEU A 234 -1.43 6.37 6.48
CA LEU A 234 -1.45 4.95 6.76
C LEU A 234 -1.63 4.13 5.48
N LEU A 235 -2.53 4.54 4.59
CA LEU A 235 -2.69 3.90 3.28
C LEU A 235 -1.38 3.97 2.47
N ILE A 236 -0.68 5.11 2.51
CA ILE A 236 0.66 5.24 1.92
C ILE A 236 1.65 4.24 2.53
N SER A 237 1.72 4.15 3.87
CA SER A 237 2.68 3.26 4.54
C SER A 237 2.37 1.77 4.30
N LEU A 238 1.12 1.44 4.00
CA LEU A 238 0.67 0.11 3.58
C LEU A 238 0.83 -0.13 2.05
N ASN A 239 1.47 0.79 1.32
CA ASN A 239 1.61 0.78 -0.14
C ASN A 239 0.27 0.75 -0.91
N GLN A 240 -0.83 1.21 -0.29
CA GLN A 240 -2.15 1.33 -0.92
C GLN A 240 -2.30 2.71 -1.57
N TYR A 241 -1.42 3.02 -2.52
CA TYR A 241 -1.30 4.34 -3.13
C TYR A 241 -2.58 4.83 -3.83
N GLU A 242 -3.28 3.96 -4.55
CA GLU A 242 -4.56 4.29 -5.19
C GLU A 242 -5.63 4.69 -4.16
N LYS A 243 -5.76 3.90 -3.10
CA LYS A 243 -6.72 4.20 -2.02
C LYS A 243 -6.35 5.50 -1.31
N ALA A 244 -5.06 5.75 -1.09
CA ALA A 244 -4.58 7.01 -0.53
C ALA A 244 -4.92 8.21 -1.43
N GLU A 245 -4.71 8.09 -2.74
CA GLU A 245 -5.03 9.14 -3.71
C GLU A 245 -6.52 9.46 -3.74
N SER A 246 -7.35 8.41 -3.89
CA SER A 246 -8.80 8.53 -3.88
C SER A 246 -9.30 9.15 -2.56
N TYR A 247 -8.70 8.75 -1.44
CA TYR A 247 -9.02 9.30 -0.14
C TYR A 247 -8.69 10.79 -0.03
N PHE A 248 -7.48 11.22 -0.38
CA PHE A 248 -7.12 12.63 -0.33
C PHE A 248 -7.93 13.49 -1.31
N LYS A 249 -8.21 12.99 -2.52
CA LYS A 249 -9.09 13.67 -3.50
C LYS A 249 -10.52 13.82 -2.97
N MET A 250 -11.05 12.78 -2.33
CA MET A 250 -12.35 12.85 -1.68
C MET A 250 -12.34 13.88 -0.54
N MET A 251 -11.30 13.90 0.30
CA MET A 251 -11.18 14.89 1.37
C MET A 251 -11.15 16.32 0.83
N LEU A 252 -10.42 16.57 -0.25
CA LEU A 252 -10.41 17.87 -0.93
C LEU A 252 -11.79 18.29 -1.46
N HIS A 253 -12.64 17.33 -1.83
CA HIS A 253 -14.00 17.62 -2.30
C HIS A 253 -14.99 17.88 -1.15
N ILE A 254 -14.83 17.19 -0.02
CA ILE A 254 -15.74 17.28 1.13
C ILE A 254 -15.43 18.51 2.00
N LEU A 255 -14.16 18.88 2.14
CA LEU A 255 -13.78 20.02 2.98
C LEU A 255 -14.14 21.36 2.30
N PRO A 256 -14.61 22.37 3.07
CA PRO A 256 -14.80 23.73 2.56
C PRO A 256 -13.51 24.30 1.96
N LYS A 257 -13.60 25.10 0.89
CA LYS A 257 -12.42 25.64 0.18
C LYS A 257 -11.41 26.42 1.04
N ASN A 258 -11.81 26.91 2.21
CA ASN A 258 -10.97 27.66 3.14
C ASN A 258 -10.53 26.83 4.35
N HIS A 259 -10.74 25.50 4.34
CA HIS A 259 -10.35 24.62 5.42
C HIS A 259 -8.83 24.59 5.57
N GLU A 260 -8.34 24.65 6.82
CA GLU A 260 -6.92 24.76 7.14
C GLU A 260 -6.09 23.57 6.62
N ASP A 261 -6.71 22.40 6.55
CA ASP A 261 -6.05 21.16 6.09
C ASP A 261 -5.85 21.07 4.58
N ILE A 262 -6.48 21.91 3.76
CA ILE A 262 -6.38 21.81 2.30
C ILE A 262 -4.92 21.84 1.85
N ALA A 263 -4.11 22.73 2.42
CA ALA A 263 -2.69 22.81 2.09
C ALA A 263 -1.93 21.52 2.45
N SER A 264 -2.30 20.89 3.57
CA SER A 264 -1.69 19.63 4.00
C SER A 264 -2.14 18.46 3.12
N LEU A 265 -3.41 18.41 2.70
CA LEU A 265 -3.88 17.39 1.75
C LEU A 265 -3.12 17.46 0.43
N TYR A 266 -2.86 18.66 -0.09
CA TYR A 266 -2.04 18.85 -1.29
C TYR A 266 -0.58 18.46 -1.09
N ASP A 267 0.02 18.72 0.08
CA ASP A 267 1.35 18.19 0.39
C ASP A 267 1.39 16.67 0.30
N HIS A 268 0.43 16.00 0.93
CA HIS A 268 0.40 14.54 0.99
C HIS A 268 0.11 13.91 -0.36
N LEU A 269 -0.79 14.50 -1.17
CA LEU A 269 -0.94 14.14 -2.58
C LEU A 269 0.34 14.37 -3.38
N GLY A 270 1.05 15.47 -3.11
CA GLY A 270 2.33 15.76 -3.71
C GLY A 270 3.36 14.67 -3.43
N HIS A 271 3.52 14.29 -2.16
CA HIS A 271 4.42 13.19 -1.74
C HIS A 271 4.00 11.83 -2.26
N LEU A 272 2.69 11.54 -2.27
CA LEU A 272 2.15 10.34 -2.88
C LEU A 272 2.54 10.25 -4.35
N HIS A 273 2.36 11.34 -5.10
CA HIS A 273 2.75 11.42 -6.50
C HIS A 273 4.27 11.31 -6.72
N LEU A 274 5.11 11.78 -5.78
CA LEU A 274 6.56 11.51 -5.81
C LEU A 274 6.85 10.01 -5.67
N GLN A 275 6.16 9.33 -4.74
CA GLN A 275 6.34 7.90 -4.50
C GLN A 275 5.84 7.04 -5.67
N THR A 276 4.78 7.48 -6.35
CA THR A 276 4.24 6.80 -7.54
C THR A 276 4.85 7.29 -8.85
N THR A 277 5.92 8.10 -8.79
CA THR A 277 6.65 8.65 -9.96
C THR A 277 5.83 9.58 -10.87
N ASN A 278 4.70 10.11 -10.41
CA ASN A 278 3.88 11.09 -11.13
C ASN A 278 4.43 12.52 -10.93
N TRP A 279 5.61 12.80 -11.48
CA TRP A 279 6.39 14.01 -11.16
C TRP A 279 5.67 15.33 -11.48
N SER A 280 4.95 15.40 -12.61
CA SER A 280 4.14 16.60 -12.96
C SER A 280 3.14 16.93 -11.86
N GLU A 281 2.39 15.92 -11.42
CA GLU A 281 1.29 16.09 -10.48
C GLU A 281 1.80 16.31 -9.06
N ALA A 282 2.94 15.69 -8.72
CA ALA A 282 3.67 16.03 -7.51
C ALA A 282 4.02 17.53 -7.45
N HIS A 283 4.64 18.06 -8.52
CA HIS A 283 5.03 19.47 -8.59
C HIS A 283 3.81 20.41 -8.51
N ASN A 284 2.73 20.08 -9.20
CA ASN A 284 1.50 20.87 -9.18
C ASN A 284 0.89 20.92 -7.77
N CYS A 285 0.74 19.78 -7.10
CA CYS A 285 0.19 19.70 -5.75
C CYS A 285 1.07 20.43 -4.74
N LEU A 286 2.38 20.23 -4.76
CA LEU A 286 3.31 20.87 -3.83
C LEU A 286 3.37 22.39 -4.00
N ASN A 287 3.37 22.90 -5.23
CA ASN A 287 3.29 24.35 -5.45
C ASN A 287 1.95 24.94 -4.99
N PHE A 288 0.86 24.20 -5.19
CA PHE A 288 -0.45 24.65 -4.71
C PHE A 288 -0.50 24.73 -3.18
N ALA A 289 0.01 23.71 -2.48
CA ALA A 289 0.18 23.73 -1.03
C ALA A 289 1.05 24.90 -0.57
N GLN A 290 2.18 25.14 -1.25
CA GLN A 290 3.06 26.27 -0.97
C GLN A 290 2.33 27.61 -1.09
N ASN A 291 1.60 27.82 -2.18
CA ASN A 291 0.87 29.06 -2.44
C ASN A 291 -0.21 29.34 -1.40
N ILE A 292 -0.92 28.31 -0.91
CA ILE A 292 -1.90 28.47 0.17
C ILE A 292 -1.21 28.91 1.46
N LYS A 293 -0.14 28.22 1.85
CA LYS A 293 0.59 28.50 3.09
C LYS A 293 1.21 29.90 3.08
N GLN A 294 1.73 30.34 1.94
CA GLN A 294 2.35 31.67 1.78
C GLN A 294 1.37 32.82 1.99
N LYS A 295 0.06 32.61 1.82
CA LYS A 295 -0.95 33.66 2.09
C LYS A 295 -1.14 33.95 3.57
N SER A 296 -0.80 33.00 4.45
CA SER A 296 -1.14 33.06 5.89
C SER A 296 0.06 32.95 6.82
N ARG A 297 1.24 32.57 6.31
CA ARG A 297 2.44 32.32 7.12
C ARG A 297 3.69 32.97 6.50
N PRO A 298 4.66 33.41 7.32
CA PRO A 298 5.96 33.86 6.84
C PRO A 298 6.68 32.80 6.01
N ALA A 299 7.60 33.22 5.14
CA ALA A 299 8.31 32.33 4.21
C ALA A 299 9.15 31.22 4.87
N ILE A 300 9.46 31.35 6.17
CA ILE A 300 10.08 30.32 7.01
C ILE A 300 9.11 30.04 8.16
N HIS A 301 8.49 28.87 8.16
CA HIS A 301 7.54 28.44 9.17
C HIS A 301 7.43 26.90 9.15
N PRO A 302 7.26 26.21 10.30
CA PRO A 302 7.21 24.75 10.36
C PRO A 302 6.22 24.09 9.39
N VAL A 303 5.12 24.78 9.06
CA VAL A 303 4.14 24.27 8.09
C VAL A 303 4.74 24.01 6.70
N PHE A 304 5.82 24.68 6.32
CA PHE A 304 6.44 24.50 5.00
C PHE A 304 7.38 23.30 4.92
N GLU A 305 7.70 22.65 6.04
CA GLU A 305 8.60 21.50 6.10
C GLU A 305 8.30 20.46 5.02
N ILE A 306 7.07 19.92 5.05
CA ILE A 306 6.63 18.85 4.17
C ILE A 306 6.66 19.32 2.71
N THR A 307 6.19 20.55 2.45
CA THR A 307 6.15 21.14 1.11
C THR A 307 7.56 21.31 0.52
N PHE A 308 8.49 21.89 1.27
CA PHE A 308 9.84 22.15 0.79
C PHE A 308 10.64 20.87 0.61
N ASN A 309 10.49 19.87 1.48
CA ASN A 309 11.06 18.55 1.24
C ASN A 309 10.50 17.89 -0.02
N GLY A 310 9.18 17.98 -0.23
CA GLY A 310 8.55 17.45 -1.44
C GLY A 310 9.10 18.12 -2.70
N LEU A 311 9.21 19.45 -2.70
CA LEU A 311 9.78 20.19 -3.84
C LEU A 311 11.25 19.85 -4.05
N ALA A 312 12.02 19.67 -2.98
CA ALA A 312 13.42 19.24 -3.08
C ALA A 312 13.55 17.83 -3.69
N ASN A 313 12.71 16.88 -3.26
CA ASN A 313 12.61 15.53 -3.82
C ASN A 313 12.22 15.57 -5.31
N TYR A 314 11.24 16.39 -5.68
CA TYR A 314 10.87 16.61 -7.08
C TYR A 314 12.06 17.10 -7.91
N TYR A 315 12.73 18.16 -7.48
CA TYR A 315 13.87 18.72 -8.20
C TYR A 315 15.06 17.75 -8.27
N LYS A 316 15.25 16.91 -7.24
CA LYS A 316 16.22 15.81 -7.25
C LYS A 316 15.86 14.79 -8.33
N ALA A 317 14.60 14.36 -8.40
CA ALA A 317 14.13 13.36 -9.36
C ALA A 317 14.29 13.81 -10.82
N ILE A 318 14.06 15.10 -11.12
CA ILE A 318 14.28 15.66 -12.47
C ILE A 318 15.72 16.15 -12.70
N HIS A 319 16.68 15.70 -11.89
CA HIS A 319 18.11 16.02 -11.96
C HIS A 319 18.48 17.51 -11.86
N ASN A 320 17.60 18.35 -11.30
CA ASN A 320 17.91 19.75 -10.99
C ASN A 320 18.48 19.85 -9.56
N TYR A 321 19.71 19.37 -9.40
CA TYR A 321 20.37 19.27 -8.09
C TYR A 321 20.54 20.62 -7.38
N THR A 322 20.80 21.70 -8.11
CA THR A 322 20.94 23.04 -7.53
C THR A 322 19.64 23.52 -6.87
N LYS A 323 18.49 23.39 -7.54
CA LYS A 323 17.20 23.71 -6.94
C LYS A 323 16.83 22.76 -5.81
N ALA A 324 17.15 21.47 -5.95
CA ALA A 324 16.89 20.49 -4.89
C ALA A 324 17.62 20.85 -3.58
N LEU A 325 18.92 21.15 -3.65
CA LEU A 325 19.71 21.58 -2.49
C LEU A 325 19.15 22.86 -1.86
N LEU A 326 18.75 23.85 -2.67
CA LEU A 326 18.11 25.07 -2.17
C LEU A 326 16.83 24.79 -1.39
N TYR A 327 15.96 23.90 -1.88
CA TYR A 327 14.72 23.56 -1.20
C TYR A 327 14.96 22.71 0.06
N TYR A 328 15.96 21.82 0.07
CA TYR A 328 16.36 21.15 1.31
C TYR A 328 16.88 22.13 2.36
N GLU A 329 17.63 23.16 1.97
CA GLU A 329 18.02 24.21 2.92
C GLU A 329 16.82 24.99 3.47
N LYS A 330 15.83 25.28 2.63
CA LYS A 330 14.58 25.91 3.10
C LYS A 330 13.83 25.01 4.08
N ALA A 331 13.75 23.71 3.78
CA ALA A 331 13.16 22.72 4.69
C ALA A 331 13.92 22.68 6.02
N LEU A 332 15.26 22.68 5.97
CA LEU A 332 16.12 22.70 7.16
C LEU A 332 15.86 23.89 8.08
N LYS A 333 15.58 25.07 7.51
CA LYS A 333 15.22 26.28 8.27
C LYS A 333 13.80 26.25 8.85
N CYS A 334 12.95 25.35 8.37
CA CYS A 334 11.58 25.19 8.85
C CYS A 334 11.46 24.14 9.96
N TYR A 335 12.42 23.23 10.10
CA TYR A 335 12.40 22.27 11.20
C TYR A 335 12.51 22.98 12.54
N GLY A 336 11.49 22.79 13.38
CA GLY A 336 11.57 23.08 14.81
C GLY A 336 12.31 21.96 15.54
N ILE A 337 11.59 21.23 16.39
CA ILE A 337 12.10 20.12 17.23
C ILE A 337 12.23 18.77 16.50
N HIS A 338 12.20 18.73 15.17
CA HIS A 338 12.10 17.49 14.38
C HIS A 338 13.47 16.90 14.03
N GLU A 339 14.17 16.34 15.01
CA GLU A 339 15.53 15.80 14.85
C GLU A 339 15.66 14.74 13.75
N LEU A 340 14.73 13.77 13.67
CA LEU A 340 14.77 12.71 12.65
C LEU A 340 14.60 13.27 11.23
N SER A 341 13.69 14.24 11.03
CA SER A 341 13.49 14.87 9.72
C SER A 341 14.70 15.68 9.25
N VAL A 342 15.40 16.33 10.19
CA VAL A 342 16.69 17.01 9.92
C VAL A 342 17.72 16.01 9.41
N SER A 343 17.86 14.87 10.09
CA SER A 343 18.79 13.80 9.69
C SER A 343 18.48 13.29 8.27
N MET A 344 17.22 12.96 8.00
CA MET A 344 16.77 12.50 6.68
C MET A 344 17.04 13.53 5.58
N THR A 345 16.86 14.81 5.87
CA THR A 345 17.16 15.89 4.90
C THR A 345 18.64 15.97 4.59
N LYS A 346 19.49 15.84 5.61
CA LYS A 346 20.95 15.79 5.42
C LYS A 346 21.37 14.58 4.60
N LEU A 347 20.77 13.41 4.82
CA LEU A 347 21.01 12.22 3.98
C LEU A 347 20.59 12.44 2.52
N ASN A 348 19.45 13.11 2.30
CA ASN A 348 19.01 13.46 0.96
C ASN A 348 19.95 14.45 0.26
N GLN A 349 20.46 15.45 0.98
CA GLN A 349 21.50 16.34 0.48
C GLN A 349 22.79 15.56 0.18
N ALA A 350 23.21 14.63 1.06
CA ALA A 350 24.39 13.80 0.85
C ALA A 350 24.27 12.94 -0.42
N SER A 351 23.10 12.34 -0.65
CA SER A 351 22.77 11.61 -1.89
C SER A 351 23.00 12.46 -3.14
N ILE A 352 22.56 13.73 -3.13
CA ILE A 352 22.82 14.66 -4.23
C ILE A 352 24.32 14.96 -4.37
N GLN A 353 25.01 15.20 -3.26
CA GLN A 353 26.45 15.48 -3.29
C GLN A 353 27.25 14.29 -3.83
N ILE A 354 26.84 13.05 -3.56
CA ILE A 354 27.41 11.83 -4.17
C ILE A 354 27.23 11.86 -5.69
N LEU A 355 26.02 12.15 -6.18
CA LEU A 355 25.73 12.25 -7.62
C LEU A 355 26.54 13.37 -8.30
N MET A 356 26.80 14.46 -7.59
CA MET A 356 27.66 15.56 -8.03
C MET A 356 29.15 15.28 -7.85
N LYS A 357 29.54 14.11 -7.32
CA LYS A 357 30.91 13.70 -7.00
C LYS A 357 31.61 14.56 -5.93
N ASN A 358 30.85 15.31 -5.14
CA ASN A 358 31.33 16.10 -4.00
C ASN A 358 31.43 15.24 -2.73
N TYR A 359 32.35 14.27 -2.75
CA TYR A 359 32.40 13.22 -1.73
C TYR A 359 32.71 13.73 -0.31
N ASP A 360 33.49 14.80 -0.17
CA ASP A 360 33.83 15.34 1.16
C ASP A 360 32.60 15.96 1.84
N ILE A 361 31.81 16.71 1.08
CA ILE A 361 30.55 17.30 1.56
C ILE A 361 29.54 16.19 1.86
N ALA A 362 29.42 15.19 0.98
CA ALA A 362 28.54 14.05 1.20
C ALA A 362 28.88 13.32 2.51
N PHE A 363 30.16 13.02 2.75
CA PHE A 363 30.59 12.32 3.95
C PHE A 363 30.32 13.15 5.22
N LYS A 364 30.57 14.47 5.18
CA LYS A 364 30.24 15.38 6.28
C LYS A 364 28.75 15.34 6.61
N LEU A 365 27.88 15.44 5.60
CA LEU A 365 26.42 15.39 5.77
C LEU A 365 25.96 14.05 6.34
N CYS A 366 26.49 12.92 5.84
CA CYS A 366 26.20 11.59 6.39
C CYS A 366 26.62 11.47 7.86
N ARG A 367 27.78 12.02 8.23
CA ARG A 367 28.26 12.02 9.61
C ARG A 367 27.35 12.84 10.54
N GLU A 368 26.95 14.03 10.11
CA GLU A 368 26.03 14.88 10.86
C GLU A 368 24.67 14.21 11.04
N ALA A 369 24.13 13.61 9.98
CA ALA A 369 22.89 12.83 10.04
C ALA A 369 23.00 11.67 11.04
N PHE A 370 24.06 10.87 10.95
CA PHE A 370 24.30 9.76 11.87
C PHE A 370 24.42 10.21 13.33
N GLN A 371 25.09 11.33 13.60
CA GLN A 371 25.19 11.89 14.95
C GLN A 371 23.85 12.28 15.54
N ILE A 372 22.89 12.73 14.72
CA ILE A 372 21.53 12.99 15.16
C ILE A 372 20.84 11.65 15.49
N LEU A 373 20.89 10.67 14.57
CA LEU A 373 20.22 9.37 14.75
C LEU A 373 20.65 8.63 16.02
N ILE A 374 21.93 8.68 16.39
CA ILE A 374 22.42 8.00 17.60
C ILE A 374 22.07 8.73 18.90
N LYS A 375 21.74 10.04 18.84
CA LYS A 375 21.36 10.85 20.00
C LYS A 375 19.86 10.84 20.25
N THR A 376 19.07 10.61 19.21
CA THR A 376 17.62 10.60 19.29
C THR A 376 17.14 9.37 20.10
N GLN A 377 16.30 9.61 21.11
CA GLN A 377 15.72 8.55 21.96
C GLN A 377 14.58 7.77 21.29
N LEU A 378 14.06 8.27 20.16
CA LEU A 378 13.06 7.58 19.35
C LEU A 378 13.75 6.51 18.50
N SER A 379 13.21 5.29 18.52
CA SER A 379 13.53 4.15 17.64
C SER A 379 13.80 4.58 16.18
N PRO A 380 15.07 4.79 15.78
CA PRO A 380 15.42 5.42 14.51
C PRO A 380 15.78 4.38 13.44
N GLU A 381 15.21 3.17 13.52
CA GLU A 381 15.67 2.04 12.70
C GLU A 381 15.40 2.26 11.20
N LEU A 382 14.32 2.98 10.86
CA LEU A 382 14.00 3.34 9.48
C LEU A 382 14.99 4.37 8.91
N GLU A 383 15.37 5.36 9.70
CA GLU A 383 16.34 6.37 9.32
C GLU A 383 17.76 5.78 9.30
N MET A 384 18.06 4.82 10.19
CA MET A 384 19.31 4.07 10.19
C MET A 384 19.45 3.20 8.94
N LEU A 385 18.34 2.56 8.51
CA LEU A 385 18.27 1.83 7.24
C LEU A 385 18.65 2.75 6.06
N GLN A 386 18.07 3.96 6.02
CA GLN A 386 18.39 4.97 5.00
C GLN A 386 19.85 5.40 5.04
N TYR A 387 20.38 5.71 6.23
CA TYR A 387 21.79 6.07 6.42
C TYR A 387 22.73 5.00 5.85
N LYS A 388 22.47 3.72 6.16
CA LYS A 388 23.28 2.59 5.65
C LYS A 388 23.21 2.50 4.12
N GLY A 389 22.01 2.66 3.54
CA GLY A 389 21.85 2.71 2.08
C GLY A 389 22.68 3.82 1.43
N ILE A 390 22.62 5.06 1.95
CA ILE A 390 23.40 6.19 1.42
C ILE A 390 24.91 6.01 1.62
N MET A 391 25.35 5.39 2.71
CA MET A 391 26.76 5.03 2.89
C MET A 391 27.20 3.94 1.89
N GLY A 392 26.31 3.00 1.57
CA GLY A 392 26.49 2.07 0.47
C GLY A 392 26.70 2.80 -0.86
N ASP A 393 25.80 3.73 -1.21
CA ASP A 393 25.87 4.55 -2.43
C ASP A 393 27.17 5.35 -2.49
N TYR A 394 27.57 5.95 -1.36
CA TYR A 394 28.82 6.70 -1.22
C TYR A 394 30.04 5.82 -1.57
N HIS A 395 30.10 4.62 -1.00
CA HIS A 395 31.20 3.70 -1.22
C HIS A 395 31.19 3.07 -2.62
N LEU A 396 30.00 2.82 -3.18
CA LEU A 396 29.81 2.32 -4.53
C LEU A 396 30.28 3.34 -5.57
N ALA A 397 29.89 4.61 -5.42
CA ALA A 397 30.32 5.70 -6.30
C ALA A 397 31.85 5.89 -6.29
N ARG A 398 32.50 5.59 -5.16
CA ARG A 398 33.96 5.59 -5.00
C ARG A 398 34.63 4.27 -5.40
N ARG A 399 33.88 3.28 -5.90
CA ARG A 399 34.35 1.93 -6.27
C ARG A 399 35.03 1.17 -5.11
N THR A 400 34.70 1.52 -3.88
CA THR A 400 35.15 0.80 -2.68
C THR A 400 34.16 -0.33 -2.36
N TYR A 401 34.11 -1.34 -3.22
CA TYR A 401 33.06 -2.37 -3.23
C TYR A 401 32.92 -3.14 -1.91
N VAL A 402 34.02 -3.47 -1.23
CA VAL A 402 33.98 -4.19 0.05
C VAL A 402 33.16 -3.42 1.10
N LYS A 403 33.40 -2.11 1.22
CA LYS A 403 32.63 -1.26 2.15
C LYS A 403 31.21 -1.03 1.67
N ALA A 404 31.00 -0.88 0.36
CA ALA A 404 29.66 -0.72 -0.20
C ALA A 404 28.78 -1.95 0.10
N ILE A 405 29.30 -3.16 -0.14
CA ILE A 405 28.63 -4.43 0.16
C ILE A 405 28.35 -4.55 1.64
N GLN A 406 29.31 -4.19 2.51
CA GLN A 406 29.08 -4.20 3.95
C GLN A 406 27.87 -3.33 4.33
N TYR A 407 27.84 -2.07 3.89
CA TYR A 407 26.74 -1.17 4.23
C TYR A 407 25.40 -1.60 3.62
N TYR A 408 25.37 -2.05 2.36
CA TYR A 408 24.14 -2.55 1.74
C TYR A 408 23.64 -3.84 2.39
N LYS A 409 24.54 -4.73 2.81
CA LYS A 409 24.16 -5.95 3.53
C LYS A 409 23.58 -5.61 4.90
N GLU A 410 24.24 -4.74 5.67
CA GLU A 410 23.71 -4.26 6.94
C GLU A 410 22.35 -3.55 6.78
N ALA A 411 22.14 -2.82 5.67
CA ALA A 411 20.85 -2.24 5.34
C ALA A 411 19.80 -3.31 5.03
N PHE A 412 20.14 -4.31 4.20
CA PHE A 412 19.26 -5.41 3.86
C PHE A 412 18.86 -6.22 5.11
N ASP A 413 19.83 -6.64 5.93
CA ASP A 413 19.57 -7.41 7.16
C ASP A 413 18.69 -6.62 8.14
N LEU A 414 18.91 -5.30 8.27
CA LEU A 414 18.07 -4.44 9.10
C LEU A 414 16.65 -4.33 8.53
N SER A 415 16.51 -4.23 7.21
CA SER A 415 15.21 -4.15 6.54
C SER A 415 14.40 -5.44 6.74
N GLU A 416 15.04 -6.61 6.72
CA GLU A 416 14.38 -7.90 7.02
C GLU A 416 13.89 -7.98 8.46
N LYS A 417 14.62 -7.37 9.40
CA LYS A 417 14.26 -7.34 10.82
C LYS A 417 13.08 -6.39 11.10
N ILE A 418 13.07 -5.21 10.47
CA ILE A 418 12.12 -4.15 10.83
C ILE A 418 10.93 -4.03 9.88
N LEU A 419 11.01 -4.51 8.63
CA LEU A 419 9.96 -4.35 7.62
C LEU A 419 9.27 -5.68 7.25
N LEU A 420 7.98 -5.60 6.94
CA LEU A 420 7.22 -6.73 6.42
C LEU A 420 7.70 -7.15 5.02
N ILE A 421 7.44 -8.40 4.64
CA ILE A 421 7.76 -8.93 3.31
C ILE A 421 7.15 -8.03 2.22
N GLY A 422 5.94 -7.49 2.39
CA GLY A 422 5.30 -6.59 1.41
C GLY A 422 5.85 -5.17 1.31
N ASP A 423 6.82 -4.75 2.12
CA ASP A 423 7.33 -3.38 2.12
C ASP A 423 8.36 -3.15 0.99
N LEU A 424 8.10 -2.17 0.13
CA LEU A 424 8.99 -1.85 -0.99
C LEU A 424 10.38 -1.38 -0.56
N ARG A 425 10.56 -0.85 0.66
CA ARG A 425 11.90 -0.47 1.16
C ARG A 425 12.79 -1.70 1.38
N ARG A 426 12.20 -2.84 1.78
CA ARG A 426 12.91 -4.12 1.87
C ARG A 426 13.37 -4.56 0.48
N VAL A 427 12.47 -4.51 -0.50
CA VAL A 427 12.78 -4.79 -1.91
C VAL A 427 13.93 -3.91 -2.41
N HIS A 428 13.86 -2.60 -2.20
CA HIS A 428 14.91 -1.67 -2.64
C HIS A 428 16.27 -1.94 -1.97
N SER A 429 16.30 -2.32 -0.69
CA SER A 429 17.56 -2.67 -0.01
C SER A 429 18.23 -3.92 -0.63
N ALA A 430 17.43 -4.95 -0.98
CA ALA A 430 17.92 -6.12 -1.69
C ALA A 430 18.44 -5.76 -3.08
N LEU A 431 17.69 -4.97 -3.84
CA LEU A 431 18.08 -4.53 -5.19
C LEU A 431 19.39 -3.73 -5.19
N ALA A 432 19.60 -2.88 -4.17
CA ALA A 432 20.84 -2.12 -4.01
C ALA A 432 22.05 -3.06 -3.74
N LEU A 433 21.87 -4.08 -2.89
CA LEU A 433 22.90 -5.09 -2.64
C LEU A 433 23.21 -5.91 -3.91
N ILE A 434 22.19 -6.35 -4.65
CA ILE A 434 22.32 -7.05 -5.93
C ILE A 434 23.12 -6.21 -6.94
N GLU A 435 22.78 -4.93 -7.08
CA GLU A 435 23.47 -4.01 -7.98
C GLU A 435 24.94 -3.79 -7.58
N CYS A 436 25.22 -3.76 -6.28
CA CYS A 436 26.58 -3.65 -5.77
C CYS A 436 27.42 -4.90 -6.09
N TYR A 437 26.87 -6.11 -5.89
CA TYR A 437 27.54 -7.35 -6.29
C TYR A 437 27.77 -7.41 -7.80
N ARG A 438 26.77 -7.01 -8.61
CA ARG A 438 26.92 -6.89 -10.05
C ARG A 438 28.05 -5.94 -10.43
N SER A 439 28.11 -4.77 -9.82
CA SER A 439 29.15 -3.76 -10.07
C SER A 439 30.54 -4.22 -9.64
N GLN A 440 30.65 -5.09 -8.63
CA GLN A 440 31.90 -5.76 -8.24
C GLN A 440 32.32 -6.86 -9.25
N GLY A 441 31.38 -7.37 -10.06
CA GLY A 441 31.58 -8.53 -10.93
C GLY A 441 31.19 -9.87 -10.28
N ASN A 442 30.65 -9.85 -9.07
CA ASN A 442 30.17 -11.05 -8.38
C ASN A 442 28.74 -11.38 -8.82
N ILE A 443 28.61 -11.94 -10.02
CA ILE A 443 27.31 -12.26 -10.63
C ILE A 443 26.60 -13.40 -9.90
N TYR A 444 27.35 -14.35 -9.30
CA TYR A 444 26.78 -15.49 -8.60
C TYR A 444 25.94 -15.06 -7.38
N ASP A 445 26.53 -14.27 -6.48
CA ASP A 445 25.81 -13.80 -5.28
C ASP A 445 24.64 -12.88 -5.65
N ALA A 446 24.80 -12.07 -6.69
CA ALA A 446 23.72 -11.22 -7.22
C ALA A 446 22.50 -12.05 -7.66
N LYS A 447 22.73 -13.15 -8.41
CA LYS A 447 21.66 -14.05 -8.86
C LYS A 447 21.03 -14.82 -7.71
N LEU A 448 21.85 -15.33 -6.79
CA LEU A 448 21.38 -16.07 -5.63
C LEU A 448 20.38 -15.25 -4.81
N ILE A 449 20.69 -13.97 -4.56
CA ILE A 449 19.77 -13.08 -3.83
C ILE A 449 18.48 -12.86 -4.62
N CYS A 450 18.55 -12.61 -5.94
CA CYS A 450 17.36 -12.47 -6.78
C CYS A 450 16.42 -13.69 -6.66
N GLU A 451 16.96 -14.91 -6.80
CA GLU A 451 16.18 -16.14 -6.74
C GLU A 451 15.54 -16.38 -5.37
N GLN A 452 16.31 -16.14 -4.30
CA GLN A 452 15.81 -16.23 -2.93
C GLN A 452 14.66 -15.24 -2.69
N GLN A 453 14.81 -13.98 -3.12
CA GLN A 453 13.77 -12.98 -2.94
C GLN A 453 12.53 -13.29 -3.79
N ILE A 454 12.66 -13.72 -5.05
CA ILE A 454 11.51 -14.15 -5.87
C ILE A 454 10.74 -15.28 -5.16
N LYS A 455 11.44 -16.26 -4.57
CA LYS A 455 10.83 -17.36 -3.83
C LYS A 455 10.13 -16.90 -2.54
N ILE A 456 10.78 -16.08 -1.72
CA ILE A 456 10.21 -15.56 -0.46
C ILE A 456 8.94 -14.76 -0.75
N TYR A 457 8.98 -13.87 -1.74
CA TYR A 457 7.84 -13.03 -2.08
C TYR A 457 6.73 -13.83 -2.77
N GLY A 458 7.07 -14.75 -3.68
CA GLY A 458 6.10 -15.58 -4.39
C GLY A 458 5.39 -16.63 -3.52
N THR A 459 5.95 -16.99 -2.37
CA THR A 459 5.33 -17.91 -1.40
C THR A 459 4.44 -17.20 -0.39
N ASN A 460 4.77 -15.97 0.00
CA ASN A 460 4.08 -15.24 1.07
C ASN A 460 3.09 -14.18 0.58
N LEU A 461 3.18 -13.75 -0.69
CA LEU A 461 2.31 -12.72 -1.27
C LEU A 461 1.60 -13.25 -2.51
N THR A 462 0.70 -12.43 -3.07
CA THR A 462 0.08 -12.73 -4.36
C THR A 462 1.16 -12.78 -5.45
N ARG A 463 0.98 -13.65 -6.45
CA ARG A 463 1.92 -13.80 -7.60
C ARG A 463 2.12 -12.50 -8.38
N ASP A 464 1.17 -11.59 -8.23
CA ASP A 464 1.08 -10.30 -8.86
C ASP A 464 1.77 -9.18 -8.01
N TYR A 465 2.41 -9.47 -6.87
CA TYR A 465 3.10 -8.43 -6.11
C TYR A 465 4.24 -7.74 -6.90
N SER A 466 4.18 -6.40 -7.03
CA SER A 466 5.08 -5.59 -7.87
C SER A 466 6.58 -5.77 -7.58
N GLY A 467 6.98 -6.09 -6.35
CA GLY A 467 8.39 -6.32 -6.04
C GLY A 467 8.97 -7.56 -6.73
N ILE A 468 8.14 -8.58 -7.03
CA ILE A 468 8.55 -9.75 -7.80
C ILE A 468 9.00 -9.32 -9.21
N ALA A 469 8.29 -8.38 -9.83
CA ALA A 469 8.67 -7.85 -11.14
C ALA A 469 10.04 -7.16 -11.09
N TYR A 470 10.36 -6.44 -10.02
CA TYR A 470 11.66 -5.77 -9.89
C TYR A 470 12.81 -6.78 -9.80
N PHE A 471 12.63 -7.88 -9.06
CA PHE A 471 13.62 -8.96 -9.00
C PHE A 471 13.74 -9.70 -10.33
N LYS A 472 12.64 -9.96 -11.04
CA LYS A 472 12.67 -10.55 -12.39
C LYS A 472 13.43 -9.69 -13.39
N ILE A 473 13.21 -8.37 -13.39
CA ILE A 473 13.99 -7.41 -14.20
C ILE A 473 15.48 -7.54 -13.86
N LYS A 474 15.85 -7.60 -12.57
CA LYS A 474 17.25 -7.75 -12.18
C LYS A 474 17.84 -9.11 -12.54
N GLN A 475 17.09 -10.19 -12.41
CA GLN A 475 17.51 -11.52 -12.85
C GLN A 475 17.84 -11.50 -14.36
N ALA A 476 16.93 -10.94 -15.17
CA ALA A 476 17.11 -10.77 -16.60
C ALA A 476 18.34 -9.91 -16.95
N GLU A 477 18.61 -8.83 -16.19
CA GLU A 477 19.82 -8.01 -16.36
C GLU A 477 21.12 -8.76 -16.00
N LEU A 478 21.08 -9.77 -15.11
CA LEU A 478 22.25 -10.55 -14.68
C LEU A 478 22.53 -11.76 -15.60
N ASP A 479 21.57 -12.16 -16.44
CA ASP A 479 21.68 -13.28 -17.38
C ASP A 479 22.34 -12.92 -18.72
N THR A 480 23.12 -11.83 -18.76
CA THR A 480 23.82 -11.38 -19.98
C THR A 480 25.10 -12.20 -20.22
N GLY A 481 25.18 -12.97 -21.31
CA GLY A 481 26.42 -13.66 -21.68
C GLY A 481 26.43 -14.54 -22.93
N ASP A 482 25.29 -15.02 -23.44
CA ASP A 482 25.21 -15.87 -24.65
C ASP A 482 24.03 -15.45 -25.55
N GLU A 483 24.16 -15.60 -26.87
CA GLU A 483 23.07 -15.35 -27.84
C GLU A 483 21.81 -16.19 -27.53
N ASN A 484 21.97 -17.42 -27.03
CA ASN A 484 20.86 -18.29 -26.62
C ASN A 484 20.10 -17.81 -25.35
N LYS A 485 20.63 -16.85 -24.59
CA LYS A 485 20.01 -16.35 -23.35
C LYS A 485 19.12 -15.12 -23.57
N ASN A 486 19.07 -14.56 -24.78
CA ASN A 486 18.21 -13.40 -25.06
C ASN A 486 16.72 -13.76 -24.96
N TYR A 487 16.34 -15.00 -25.31
CA TYR A 487 14.95 -15.47 -25.19
C TYR A 487 14.48 -15.57 -23.73
N LEU A 488 15.35 -16.09 -22.84
CA LEU A 488 15.07 -16.16 -21.41
C LEU A 488 14.97 -14.74 -20.79
N GLN A 489 15.86 -13.83 -21.22
CA GLN A 489 15.83 -12.44 -20.80
C GLN A 489 14.52 -11.76 -21.18
N LEU A 490 14.09 -11.93 -22.44
CA LEU A 490 12.82 -11.42 -22.94
C LEU A 490 11.63 -11.98 -22.16
N GLN A 491 11.61 -13.31 -21.92
CA GLN A 491 10.56 -13.95 -21.14
C GLN A 491 10.44 -13.36 -19.73
N LEU A 492 11.56 -13.18 -19.03
CA LEU A 492 11.57 -12.59 -17.68
C LEU A 492 11.06 -11.14 -17.68
N TYR A 493 11.41 -10.35 -18.70
CA TYR A 493 10.88 -8.98 -18.82
C TYR A 493 9.39 -8.96 -19.14
N GLU A 494 8.87 -9.84 -20.01
CA GLU A 494 7.43 -9.94 -20.30
C GLU A 494 6.63 -10.38 -19.06
N GLU A 495 7.15 -11.35 -18.29
CA GLU A 495 6.55 -11.75 -17.01
C GLU A 495 6.54 -10.58 -16.02
N ALA A 496 7.63 -9.82 -15.93
CA ALA A 496 7.70 -8.63 -15.09
C ALA A 496 6.71 -7.55 -15.57
N LEU A 497 6.60 -7.31 -16.88
CA LEU A 497 5.68 -6.34 -17.46
C LEU A 497 4.22 -6.67 -17.14
N ASN A 498 3.83 -7.95 -17.26
CA ASN A 498 2.49 -8.42 -16.92
C ASN A 498 2.15 -8.15 -15.45
N ILE A 499 3.09 -8.43 -14.53
CA ILE A 499 2.92 -8.12 -13.10
C ILE A 499 2.76 -6.60 -12.90
N LEU A 500 3.62 -5.79 -13.53
CA LEU A 500 3.56 -4.33 -13.40
C LEU A 500 2.24 -3.75 -13.91
N GLN A 501 1.74 -4.22 -15.06
CA GLN A 501 0.50 -3.75 -15.67
C GLN A 501 -0.75 -4.07 -14.83
N LYS A 502 -0.71 -5.12 -14.01
CA LYS A 502 -1.82 -5.52 -13.12
C LYS A 502 -1.86 -4.78 -11.77
N ASN A 503 -0.72 -4.32 -11.26
CA ASN A 503 -0.61 -3.92 -9.83
C ASN A 503 -0.06 -2.51 -9.61
N THR A 504 0.53 -1.92 -10.64
CA THR A 504 0.94 -0.52 -10.59
C THR A 504 -0.04 0.28 -11.42
N HIS A 505 -0.28 1.52 -11.02
CA HIS A 505 -0.82 2.52 -11.94
C HIS A 505 -0.14 2.30 -13.30
N LEU A 506 -0.93 2.12 -14.36
CA LEU A 506 -0.48 1.81 -15.73
C LEU A 506 0.62 2.77 -16.27
N HIS A 507 0.93 3.83 -15.51
CA HIS A 507 1.82 4.93 -15.79
C HIS A 507 3.00 5.03 -14.81
N HIS A 508 3.46 3.94 -14.18
CA HIS A 508 4.65 3.98 -13.32
C HIS A 508 5.96 3.97 -14.14
N GLU A 509 7.00 4.69 -13.70
CA GLU A 509 8.31 4.76 -14.35
C GLU A 509 8.90 3.38 -14.68
N LYS A 510 8.76 2.42 -13.76
CA LYS A 510 9.30 1.07 -13.93
C LYS A 510 8.65 0.29 -15.08
N THR A 511 7.37 0.55 -15.37
CA THR A 511 6.67 -0.05 -16.52
C THR A 511 7.26 0.46 -17.83
N ALA A 512 7.51 1.78 -17.93
CA ALA A 512 8.19 2.35 -19.09
C ALA A 512 9.63 1.82 -19.23
N GLN A 513 10.36 1.70 -18.12
CA GLN A 513 11.71 1.11 -18.16
C GLN A 513 11.68 -0.35 -18.65
N CYS A 514 10.74 -1.16 -18.16
CA CYS A 514 10.61 -2.55 -18.58
C CYS A 514 10.28 -2.67 -20.08
N LEU A 515 9.36 -1.85 -20.59
CA LEU A 515 9.06 -1.75 -22.03
C LEU A 515 10.30 -1.38 -22.85
N THR A 516 11.10 -0.42 -22.37
CA THR A 516 12.36 -0.05 -23.02
C THR A 516 13.35 -1.21 -23.00
N LEU A 517 13.47 -1.97 -21.90
CA LEU A 517 14.35 -3.14 -21.82
C LEU A 517 13.93 -4.26 -22.80
N ILE A 518 12.63 -4.53 -22.91
CA ILE A 518 12.06 -5.45 -23.91
C ILE A 518 12.42 -5.00 -25.33
N ALA A 519 12.26 -3.70 -25.63
CA ALA A 519 12.64 -3.15 -26.92
C ALA A 519 14.13 -3.37 -27.24
N HIS A 520 15.03 -3.22 -26.26
CA HIS A 520 16.45 -3.51 -26.46
C HIS A 520 16.71 -4.99 -26.75
N CYS A 521 15.96 -5.91 -26.15
CA CYS A 521 16.06 -7.35 -26.48
C CYS A 521 15.65 -7.61 -27.94
N HIS A 522 14.54 -7.03 -28.40
CA HIS A 522 14.10 -7.11 -29.79
C HIS A 522 15.11 -6.52 -30.78
N MET A 523 15.70 -5.35 -30.45
CA MET A 523 16.75 -4.73 -31.27
C MET A 523 18.00 -5.62 -31.39
N LYS A 524 18.37 -6.34 -30.33
CA LYS A 524 19.50 -7.28 -30.35
C LYS A 524 19.24 -8.54 -31.18
N ASN A 525 17.98 -8.97 -31.28
CA ASN A 525 17.59 -10.11 -32.11
C ASN A 525 17.62 -9.80 -33.62
N GLY A 526 17.83 -8.54 -34.02
CA GLY A 526 18.10 -8.13 -35.40
C GLY A 526 16.94 -8.24 -36.40
N SER A 527 15.82 -8.87 -36.04
CA SER A 527 14.65 -9.11 -36.91
C SER A 527 13.33 -8.53 -36.37
N GLU A 528 13.32 -7.94 -35.17
CA GLU A 528 12.11 -7.54 -34.45
C GLU A 528 12.04 -6.02 -34.19
N TYR A 529 12.58 -5.21 -35.11
CA TYR A 529 12.63 -3.74 -34.94
C TYR A 529 11.24 -3.09 -34.87
N GLU A 530 10.24 -3.63 -35.58
CA GLU A 530 8.85 -3.15 -35.49
C GLU A 530 8.27 -3.35 -34.09
N SER A 531 8.45 -4.55 -33.51
CA SER A 531 8.05 -4.85 -32.14
C SER A 531 8.80 -3.97 -31.13
N ALA A 532 10.09 -3.69 -31.35
CA ALA A 532 10.84 -2.74 -30.55
C ALA A 532 10.22 -1.33 -30.58
N VAL A 533 9.84 -0.84 -31.76
CA VAL A 533 9.18 0.47 -31.92
C VAL A 533 7.85 0.52 -31.16
N ASP A 534 7.02 -0.52 -31.22
CA ASP A 534 5.73 -0.55 -30.52
C ASP A 534 5.91 -0.52 -28.99
N ARG A 535 6.89 -1.25 -28.48
CA ARG A 535 7.26 -1.22 -27.06
C ARG A 535 7.78 0.16 -26.65
N LEU A 536 8.63 0.80 -27.48
CA LEU A 536 9.15 2.14 -27.23
C LEU A 536 8.04 3.22 -27.29
N LYS A 537 7.09 3.12 -28.22
CA LYS A 537 5.92 4.02 -28.28
C LYS A 537 5.09 3.92 -26.99
N SER A 538 4.87 2.70 -26.51
CA SER A 538 4.19 2.45 -25.23
C SER A 538 4.97 3.05 -24.05
N ALA A 539 6.30 2.91 -24.05
CA ALA A 539 7.17 3.52 -23.04
C ALA A 539 7.10 5.06 -23.07
N ILE A 540 7.12 5.69 -24.26
CA ILE A 540 6.97 7.14 -24.42
C ILE A 540 5.63 7.62 -23.90
N TYR A 541 4.54 6.93 -24.24
CA TYR A 541 3.20 7.29 -23.77
C TYR A 541 3.14 7.39 -22.24
N ILE A 542 3.78 6.45 -21.54
CA ILE A 542 3.90 6.49 -20.09
C ILE A 542 4.84 7.63 -19.67
N GLN A 543 6.04 7.73 -20.25
CA GLN A 543 7.04 8.73 -19.88
C GLN A 543 6.53 10.17 -20.03
N GLU A 544 5.73 10.47 -21.06
CA GLU A 544 5.16 11.81 -21.28
C GLU A 544 4.03 12.16 -20.29
N LYS A 545 3.43 11.17 -19.63
CA LYS A 545 2.48 11.39 -18.53
C LYS A 545 3.18 11.68 -17.21
N ILE A 546 4.31 11.02 -16.95
CA ILE A 546 5.03 11.15 -15.67
C ILE A 546 6.06 12.28 -15.67
N TYR A 547 6.75 12.49 -16.79
CA TYR A 547 7.83 13.47 -16.91
C TYR A 547 7.42 14.68 -17.75
N PRO A 548 8.01 15.86 -17.49
CA PRO A 548 7.99 16.96 -18.45
C PRO A 548 8.55 16.51 -19.81
N ARG A 549 8.00 17.03 -20.92
CA ARG A 549 8.47 16.71 -22.29
C ARG A 549 9.96 16.95 -22.52
N SER A 550 10.58 17.85 -21.75
CA SER A 550 12.01 18.16 -21.83
C SER A 550 12.92 17.13 -21.15
N HIS A 551 12.35 16.15 -20.44
CA HIS A 551 13.10 15.17 -19.66
C HIS A 551 13.99 14.28 -20.52
N LEU A 552 15.18 13.96 -20.00
CA LEU A 552 16.22 13.24 -20.74
C LEU A 552 15.77 11.84 -21.18
N LEU A 553 15.03 11.11 -20.33
CA LEU A 553 14.51 9.79 -20.67
C LEU A 553 13.55 9.84 -21.86
N VAL A 554 12.63 10.81 -21.91
CA VAL A 554 11.71 10.99 -23.04
C VAL A 554 12.48 11.22 -24.34
N LYS A 555 13.52 12.07 -24.28
CA LYS A 555 14.39 12.35 -25.44
C LYS A 555 15.17 11.11 -25.89
N ASN A 556 15.72 10.35 -24.95
CA ASN A 556 16.48 9.14 -25.25
C ASN A 556 15.59 8.06 -25.88
N THR A 557 14.38 7.85 -25.35
CA THR A 557 13.42 6.89 -25.93
C THR A 557 13.00 7.31 -27.33
N LYS A 558 12.77 8.61 -27.59
CA LYS A 558 12.50 9.11 -28.95
C LYS A 558 13.65 8.82 -29.91
N LYS A 559 14.89 9.07 -29.47
CA LYS A 559 16.09 8.75 -30.27
C LYS A 559 16.20 7.25 -30.58
N LEU A 560 15.84 6.36 -29.65
CA LEU A 560 15.80 4.92 -29.89
C LEU A 560 14.76 4.53 -30.95
N ILE A 561 13.60 5.19 -30.97
CA ILE A 561 12.59 4.99 -32.03
C ILE A 561 13.15 5.41 -33.38
N ASP A 562 13.77 6.59 -33.46
CA ASP A 562 14.37 7.08 -34.71
C ASP A 562 15.45 6.11 -35.23
N GLN A 563 16.26 5.54 -34.33
CA GLN A 563 17.25 4.52 -34.67
C GLN A 563 16.59 3.26 -35.23
N CYS A 564 15.55 2.73 -34.59
CA CYS A 564 14.83 1.55 -35.11
C CYS A 564 14.19 1.84 -36.47
N ASN A 565 13.55 3.00 -36.63
CA ASN A 565 12.92 3.41 -37.88
C ASN A 565 13.94 3.55 -39.03
N SER A 566 15.17 3.98 -38.74
CA SER A 566 16.22 4.06 -39.77
C SER A 566 16.67 2.69 -40.28
N VAL A 567 16.47 1.63 -39.50
CA VAL A 567 16.74 0.23 -39.90
C VAL A 567 15.56 -0.36 -40.66
N ILE A 568 14.32 -0.05 -40.24
CA ILE A 568 13.09 -0.53 -40.89
C ILE A 568 12.88 0.13 -42.25
N TYR A 569 13.11 1.44 -42.32
CA TYR A 569 12.95 2.28 -43.51
C TYR A 569 14.29 2.94 -43.87
N PRO A 570 15.27 2.19 -44.39
CA PRO A 570 16.53 2.77 -44.82
C PRO A 570 16.26 3.78 -45.93
N ILE A 571 16.65 5.04 -45.71
CA ILE A 571 16.58 6.05 -46.77
C ILE A 571 17.57 5.62 -47.84
N GLU A 572 17.07 5.21 -49.02
CA GLU A 572 17.92 5.02 -50.19
C GLU A 572 18.61 6.35 -50.51
N THR A 573 19.89 6.46 -50.14
CA THR A 573 20.75 7.48 -50.73
C THR A 573 20.87 7.14 -52.20
N ASN A 574 20.01 7.76 -53.01
CA ASN A 574 20.11 7.79 -54.46
C ASN A 574 21.55 8.15 -54.84
N ASN A 575 22.31 7.16 -55.30
CA ASN A 575 23.49 7.35 -56.12
C ASN A 575 23.05 8.00 -57.43
N ARG A 576 22.80 9.32 -57.42
CA ARG A 576 22.87 10.15 -58.62
C ARG A 576 24.34 10.52 -58.84
N ASN A 577 25.11 9.53 -59.28
CA ASN A 577 26.38 9.71 -59.97
C ASN A 577 26.63 8.42 -60.76
N LEU A 578 26.09 8.37 -61.98
CA LEU A 578 26.66 7.70 -63.16
C LEU A 578 25.62 7.66 -64.30
N LEU A 579 26.06 8.07 -65.50
CA LEU A 579 25.37 8.07 -66.81
C LEU A 579 24.35 9.23 -66.94
N ILE A 580 24.57 10.31 -67.71
CA ILE A 580 25.32 10.57 -68.96
C ILE A 580 25.77 12.03 -68.98
#